data_AF-A0A0C9U0M3-F1
#
_entry.id   AF-A0A0C9U0M3-F1
#
_cell.length_a   1.000
_cell.length_b   1.000
_cell.length_c   1.000
_cell.angle_alpha   90.00
_cell.angle_beta   90.00
_cell.angle_gamma   90.00
#
_symmetry.space_group_name_H-M   'P 1'
#
loop_
_entity.id
_entity.type
_entity.pdbx_description
1 polymer ?
#
loop_
_entity_poly.entity_id
_entity_poly.type
_entity_poly.pdbx_seq_one_letter_code
_entity_poly.pdbx_strand_id
1 'polypeptide(L)'
;KSKGLKTNTYTLPAIEDPSTGVVVADSFEIAKYLDRTYPETPKLLPPGALQVLKQAGDAFPTSSANDAMIIFMVIGAEKLNPVSKEYYHRTREARFGERWTRLAGLDNREQLVEQGTESTKAGWNKLSELYDNTPGTFVLGDAPCFVDFVVASRIRFALNTLNVVEVGGITSLDGGRWTRLQASLDKYFQY
;
A
#
# COMPACT_ATOMS: atom_id res chain seq x y z
N LYS A 1 16.53 33.01 15.59
CA LYS A 1 15.43 32.16 15.09
C LYS A 1 16.00 30.76 14.87
N SER A 2 15.58 29.79 15.69
CA SER A 2 16.08 28.42 15.72
C SER A 2 15.86 27.71 14.39
N LYS A 3 16.92 27.12 13.82
CA LYS A 3 16.81 26.08 12.81
C LYS A 3 16.06 24.91 13.46
N GLY A 4 14.80 24.69 13.07
CA GLY A 4 14.07 23.50 13.51
C GLY A 4 14.84 22.26 13.07
N LEU A 5 15.18 21.38 14.01
CA LEU A 5 15.69 20.05 13.67
C LEU A 5 14.65 19.38 12.75
N LYS A 6 15.05 19.04 11.53
CA LYS A 6 14.30 18.02 10.76
C LYS A 6 14.41 16.73 11.56
N THR A 7 13.31 16.30 12.15
CA THR A 7 13.24 14.98 12.78
C THR A 7 13.39 13.92 11.70
N ASN A 8 14.41 13.07 11.79
CA ASN A 8 14.52 11.90 10.90
C ASN A 8 13.35 10.97 11.20
N THR A 9 12.48 10.76 10.21
CA THR A 9 11.37 9.81 10.32
C THR A 9 11.88 8.42 9.93
N TYR A 10 11.92 7.50 10.90
CA TYR A 10 12.25 6.10 10.65
C TYR A 10 10.97 5.31 10.36
N THR A 11 10.99 4.51 9.29
CA THR A 11 9.83 3.74 8.84
C THR A 11 10.24 2.32 8.46
N LEU A 12 9.31 1.38 8.63
CA LEU A 12 9.39 0.06 8.03
C LEU A 12 8.74 0.06 6.63
N PRO A 13 9.14 -0.85 5.73
CA PRO A 13 10.12 -1.92 5.95
C PRO A 13 11.58 -1.46 5.93
N ALA A 14 12.42 -2.23 6.61
CA ALA A 14 13.88 -2.19 6.55
C ALA A 14 14.40 -3.63 6.53
N ILE A 15 15.51 -3.86 5.84
CA ILE A 15 16.19 -5.16 5.82
C ILE A 15 17.66 -4.98 6.20
N GLU A 16 18.21 -6.01 6.81
CA GLU A 16 19.64 -6.27 6.88
C GLU A 16 19.91 -7.50 6.04
N ASP A 17 20.81 -7.36 5.06
CA ASP A 17 21.22 -8.48 4.23
C ASP A 17 22.47 -9.12 4.83
N PRO A 18 22.38 -10.32 5.45
CA PRO A 18 23.51 -10.95 6.13
C PRO A 18 24.63 -11.37 5.16
N SER A 19 24.35 -11.50 3.87
CA SER A 19 25.37 -11.89 2.88
C SER A 19 26.32 -10.73 2.54
N THR A 20 25.88 -9.49 2.70
CA THR A 20 26.64 -8.27 2.38
C THR A 20 26.89 -7.36 3.58
N GLY A 21 26.13 -7.54 4.67
CA GLY A 21 26.09 -6.64 5.83
C GLY A 21 25.38 -5.31 5.57
N VAL A 22 24.74 -5.14 4.41
CA VAL A 22 24.07 -3.87 4.06
C VAL A 22 22.71 -3.78 4.77
N VAL A 23 22.47 -2.63 5.40
CA VAL A 23 21.16 -2.26 5.96
C VAL A 23 20.51 -1.22 5.06
N VAL A 24 19.28 -1.48 4.63
CA VAL A 24 18.51 -0.58 3.76
C VAL A 24 17.06 -0.49 4.24
N ALA A 25 16.54 0.73 4.30
CA ALA A 25 15.15 1.05 4.63
C ALA A 25 14.51 1.79 3.45
N ASP A 26 13.18 1.88 3.46
CA ASP A 26 12.33 2.29 2.33
C ASP A 26 12.12 1.16 1.31
N SER A 27 10.86 0.81 1.03
CA SER A 27 10.53 -0.34 0.19
C SER A 27 11.03 -0.21 -1.25
N PHE A 28 11.12 1.00 -1.79
CA PHE A 28 11.63 1.25 -3.12
C PHE A 28 13.16 1.21 -3.15
N GLU A 29 13.83 1.73 -2.12
CA GLU A 29 15.27 1.56 -1.95
C GLU A 29 15.66 0.09 -1.76
N ILE A 30 14.88 -0.68 -1.00
CA ILE A 30 15.03 -2.12 -0.86
C ILE A 30 14.90 -2.81 -2.21
N ALA A 31 13.88 -2.49 -3.01
CA ALA A 31 13.71 -3.09 -4.34
C ALA A 31 14.91 -2.81 -5.26
N LYS A 32 15.42 -1.58 -5.29
CA LYS A 32 16.64 -1.23 -6.04
C LYS A 32 17.87 -1.97 -5.54
N TYR A 33 18.02 -2.11 -4.23
CA TYR A 33 19.10 -2.87 -3.63
C TYR A 33 19.05 -4.33 -4.07
N LEU A 34 17.89 -4.98 -3.94
CA LEU A 34 17.72 -6.39 -4.30
C LEU A 34 17.99 -6.64 -5.79
N ASP A 35 17.43 -5.82 -6.69
CA ASP A 35 17.63 -5.96 -8.14
C ASP A 35 19.11 -5.81 -8.57
N ARG A 36 19.88 -4.98 -7.85
CA ARG A 36 21.30 -4.74 -8.08
C ARG A 36 22.18 -5.84 -7.48
N THR A 37 21.90 -6.24 -6.25
CA THR A 37 22.74 -7.18 -5.48
C THR A 37 22.53 -8.62 -5.96
N TYR A 38 21.32 -8.97 -6.40
CA TYR A 38 20.95 -10.30 -6.86
C TYR A 38 20.54 -10.26 -8.34
N PRO A 39 21.50 -10.13 -9.27
CA PRO A 39 21.18 -9.90 -10.67
C PRO A 39 20.44 -11.07 -11.33
N GLU A 40 20.65 -12.30 -10.83
CA GLU A 40 20.09 -13.55 -11.34
C GLU A 40 18.62 -13.79 -10.94
N THR A 41 18.05 -12.97 -10.04
CA THR A 41 16.64 -13.10 -9.64
C THR A 41 15.72 -12.33 -10.59
N PRO A 42 14.41 -12.67 -10.65
CA PRO A 42 13.43 -11.87 -11.37
C PRO A 42 13.48 -10.39 -10.95
N LYS A 43 13.38 -9.48 -11.93
CA LYS A 43 13.51 -8.03 -11.70
C LYS A 43 12.22 -7.41 -11.18
N LEU A 44 12.32 -6.67 -10.09
CA LEU A 44 11.24 -5.82 -9.59
C LEU A 44 11.16 -4.50 -10.37
N LEU A 45 12.27 -4.01 -10.90
CA LEU A 45 12.38 -2.74 -11.61
C LEU A 45 12.89 -2.93 -13.05
N PRO A 46 12.18 -3.72 -13.90
CA PRO A 46 12.51 -3.83 -15.32
C PRO A 46 12.32 -2.49 -16.05
N PRO A 47 12.81 -2.36 -17.30
CA PRO A 47 12.51 -1.19 -18.14
C PRO A 47 11.01 -0.86 -18.15
N GLY A 48 10.67 0.41 -17.92
CA GLY A 48 9.27 0.85 -17.81
C GLY A 48 8.72 0.90 -16.38
N ALA A 49 9.28 0.16 -15.41
CA ALA A 49 8.75 0.08 -14.03
C ALA A 49 8.64 1.44 -13.33
N LEU A 50 9.62 2.33 -13.54
CA LEU A 50 9.60 3.67 -12.95
C LEU A 50 8.50 4.56 -13.55
N GLN A 51 8.22 4.39 -14.85
CA GLN A 51 7.17 5.14 -15.53
C GLN A 51 5.79 4.70 -15.02
N VAL A 52 5.54 3.39 -14.98
CA VAL A 52 4.27 2.87 -14.45
C VAL A 52 4.10 3.15 -12.95
N LEU A 53 5.18 3.17 -12.16
CA LEU A 53 5.13 3.57 -10.75
C LEU A 53 4.67 5.02 -10.60
N LYS A 54 5.18 5.93 -11.43
CA LYS A 54 4.75 7.33 -11.44
C LYS A 54 3.27 7.45 -11.81
N GLN A 55 2.84 6.77 -12.87
CA GLN A 55 1.44 6.77 -13.33
C GLN A 55 0.49 6.18 -12.27
N ALA A 56 0.89 5.09 -11.61
CA ALA A 56 0.15 4.49 -10.51
C ALA A 56 0.09 5.42 -9.28
N GLY A 57 1.14 6.19 -9.03
CA GLY A 57 1.16 7.24 -8.00
C GLY A 57 0.08 8.29 -8.21
N ASP A 58 -0.23 8.63 -9.46
CA ASP A 58 -1.31 9.57 -9.80
C ASP A 58 -2.72 8.97 -9.61
N ALA A 59 -2.84 7.64 -9.45
CA ALA A 59 -4.12 6.96 -9.17
C ALA A 59 -4.48 7.03 -7.68
N PHE A 60 -3.47 7.04 -6.81
CA PHE A 60 -3.66 7.21 -5.37
C PHE A 60 -2.80 8.37 -4.86
N PRO A 61 -3.33 9.61 -4.88
CA PRO A 61 -2.63 10.75 -4.30
C PRO A 61 -2.23 10.44 -2.85
N THR A 62 -1.09 10.99 -2.43
CA THR A 62 -0.42 10.71 -1.16
C THR A 62 -1.38 10.56 0.03
N SER A 63 -1.08 9.64 0.95
CA SER A 63 -1.97 9.22 2.05
C SER A 63 -2.52 10.34 2.94
N SER A 64 -1.90 11.53 2.94
CA SER A 64 -2.43 12.73 3.62
C SER A 64 -3.64 13.36 2.94
N ALA A 65 -3.89 13.09 1.65
CA ALA A 65 -5.03 13.63 0.91
C ALA A 65 -6.22 12.64 0.83
N ASN A 66 -6.00 11.35 1.07
CA ASN A 66 -6.98 10.29 0.80
C ASN A 66 -7.70 9.82 2.08
N ASP A 67 -9.00 10.13 2.22
CA ASP A 67 -9.83 9.70 3.35
C ASP A 67 -9.86 8.18 3.49
N ALA A 68 -9.90 7.43 2.39
CA ALA A 68 -9.94 5.97 2.42
C ALA A 68 -8.75 5.37 3.17
N MET A 69 -7.54 5.90 2.93
CA MET A 69 -6.35 5.40 3.59
C MET A 69 -6.39 5.70 5.09
N ILE A 70 -6.88 6.87 5.49
CA ILE A 70 -6.99 7.22 6.91
C ILE A 70 -8.05 6.35 7.59
N ILE A 71 -9.19 6.10 6.93
CA ILE A 71 -10.25 5.20 7.41
C ILE A 71 -9.69 3.79 7.63
N PHE A 72 -8.98 3.22 6.64
CA PHE A 72 -8.39 1.88 6.78
C PHE A 72 -7.31 1.85 7.87
N MET A 73 -6.55 2.94 8.05
CA MET A 73 -5.60 3.08 9.15
C MET A 73 -6.28 3.11 10.53
N VAL A 74 -7.39 3.85 10.67
CA VAL A 74 -8.18 3.89 11.92
C VAL A 74 -8.71 2.49 12.24
N ILE A 75 -9.36 1.85 11.28
CA ILE A 75 -9.91 0.49 11.45
C ILE A 75 -8.80 -0.52 11.76
N GLY A 76 -7.67 -0.44 11.06
CA GLY A 76 -6.53 -1.32 11.25
C GLY A 76 -5.82 -1.13 12.58
N ALA A 77 -5.81 0.09 13.12
CA ALA A 77 -5.18 0.39 14.41
C ALA A 77 -5.77 -0.44 15.55
N GLU A 78 -7.06 -0.78 15.46
CA GLU A 78 -7.74 -1.58 16.48
C GLU A 78 -7.23 -3.02 16.58
N LYS A 79 -6.58 -3.54 15.53
CA LYS A 79 -5.98 -4.88 15.50
C LYS A 79 -4.55 -4.92 16.06
N LEU A 80 -3.95 -3.77 16.37
CA LEU A 80 -2.60 -3.70 16.89
C LEU A 80 -2.54 -4.15 18.36
N ASN A 81 -1.38 -4.69 18.77
CA ASN A 81 -1.10 -4.92 20.19
C ASN A 81 -1.16 -3.60 20.99
N PRO A 82 -1.36 -3.64 22.32
CA PRO A 82 -1.61 -2.43 23.10
C PRO A 82 -0.54 -1.33 22.96
N VAL A 83 0.75 -1.71 22.92
CA VAL A 83 1.87 -0.77 22.81
C VAL A 83 1.89 -0.10 21.44
N SER A 84 1.76 -0.90 20.38
CA SER A 84 1.69 -0.39 19.01
C SER A 84 0.45 0.45 18.77
N LYS A 85 -0.69 0.06 19.34
CA LYS A 85 -1.96 0.80 19.23
C LYS A 85 -1.80 2.21 19.81
N GLU A 86 -1.33 2.33 21.06
CA GLU A 86 -1.11 3.63 21.71
C GLU A 86 -0.19 4.53 20.87
N TYR A 87 0.98 4.01 20.47
CA TYR A 87 1.91 4.74 19.62
C TYR A 87 1.28 5.15 18.28
N TYR A 88 0.52 4.25 17.66
CA TYR A 88 -0.12 4.49 16.36
C TYR A 88 -1.14 5.62 16.46
N HIS A 89 -2.09 5.56 17.40
CA HIS A 89 -3.08 6.63 17.59
C HIS A 89 -2.41 7.97 17.88
N ARG A 90 -1.48 8.03 18.85
CA ARG A 90 -0.77 9.26 19.21
C ARG A 90 -0.06 9.91 18.02
N THR A 91 0.67 9.11 17.23
CA THR A 91 1.44 9.63 16.09
C THR A 91 0.57 9.98 14.89
N ARG A 92 -0.55 9.28 14.67
CA ARG A 92 -1.47 9.58 13.57
C ARG A 92 -2.35 10.78 13.91
N GLU A 93 -2.75 10.95 15.16
CA GLU A 93 -3.40 12.17 15.64
C GLU A 93 -2.48 13.38 15.49
N ALA A 94 -1.20 13.28 15.88
CA ALA A 94 -0.25 14.35 15.66
C ALA A 94 -0.04 14.69 14.17
N ARG A 95 -0.17 13.70 13.27
CA ARG A 95 0.03 13.87 11.82
C ARG A 95 -1.20 14.38 11.08
N PHE A 96 -2.39 13.90 11.44
CA PHE A 96 -3.64 14.15 10.71
C PHE A 96 -4.62 15.03 11.49
N GLY A 97 -4.34 15.32 12.76
CA GLY A 97 -5.11 16.20 13.62
C GLY A 97 -6.57 15.77 13.78
N GLU A 98 -7.46 16.76 13.75
CA GLU A 98 -8.91 16.58 13.90
C GLU A 98 -9.50 15.55 12.94
N ARG A 99 -8.93 15.37 11.75
CA ARG A 99 -9.39 14.35 10.79
C ARG A 99 -9.25 12.94 11.36
N TRP A 100 -8.14 12.65 12.04
CA TRP A 100 -7.95 11.37 12.70
C TRP A 100 -8.89 11.21 13.89
N THR A 101 -8.93 12.20 14.79
CA THR A 101 -9.76 12.15 16.00
C THR A 101 -11.24 12.00 15.65
N ARG A 102 -11.72 12.72 14.62
CA ARG A 102 -13.09 12.58 14.10
C ARG A 102 -13.35 11.16 13.62
N LEU A 103 -12.50 10.60 12.75
CA LEU A 103 -12.72 9.27 12.18
C LEU A 103 -12.57 8.14 13.23
N ALA A 104 -11.62 8.28 14.15
CA ALA A 104 -11.38 7.32 15.23
C ALA A 104 -12.45 7.36 16.34
N GLY A 105 -13.12 8.50 16.53
CA GLY A 105 -14.19 8.66 17.52
C GLY A 105 -15.59 8.28 17.02
N LEU A 106 -15.75 7.95 15.73
CA LEU A 106 -17.03 7.51 15.18
C LEU A 106 -17.31 6.05 15.53
N ASP A 107 -18.36 5.81 16.31
CA ASP A 107 -18.92 4.47 16.52
C ASP A 107 -19.87 4.07 15.38
N ASN A 108 -19.39 4.18 14.13
CA ASN A 108 -20.15 3.82 12.93
C ASN A 108 -19.23 3.19 11.87
N ARG A 109 -18.74 1.99 12.19
CA ARG A 109 -17.81 1.24 11.35
C ARG A 109 -18.35 1.05 9.93
N GLU A 110 -19.62 0.66 9.79
CA GLU A 110 -20.21 0.34 8.49
C GLU A 110 -20.17 1.55 7.54
N GLN A 111 -20.58 2.72 8.01
CA GLN A 111 -20.51 3.97 7.23
C GLN A 111 -19.07 4.35 6.88
N LEU A 112 -18.12 4.18 7.81
CA LEU A 112 -16.71 4.44 7.53
C LEU A 112 -16.19 3.54 6.41
N VAL A 113 -16.51 2.25 6.45
CA VAL A 113 -16.09 1.30 5.42
C VAL A 113 -16.70 1.63 4.07
N GLU A 114 -18.00 1.97 4.01
CA GLU A 114 -18.65 2.41 2.78
C GLU A 114 -17.96 3.65 2.21
N GLN A 115 -17.77 4.69 3.04
CA GLN A 115 -17.08 5.92 2.64
C GLN A 115 -15.65 5.65 2.14
N GLY A 116 -14.90 4.81 2.85
CA GLY A 116 -13.56 4.41 2.46
C GLY A 116 -13.54 3.67 1.12
N THR A 117 -14.47 2.73 0.93
CA THR A 117 -14.58 1.95 -0.31
C THR A 117 -14.94 2.86 -1.49
N GLU A 118 -15.98 3.68 -1.37
CA GLU A 118 -16.42 4.62 -2.42
C GLU A 118 -15.30 5.59 -2.83
N SER A 119 -14.58 6.15 -1.86
CA SER A 119 -13.49 7.10 -2.13
C SER A 119 -12.27 6.48 -2.82
N THR A 120 -12.14 5.14 -2.85
CA THR A 120 -11.07 4.48 -3.62
C THR A 120 -11.44 4.16 -5.06
N LYS A 121 -12.73 4.14 -5.44
CA LYS A 121 -13.19 3.67 -6.76
C LYS A 121 -12.49 4.35 -7.93
N ALA A 122 -12.40 5.69 -7.89
CA ALA A 122 -11.73 6.44 -8.96
C ALA A 122 -10.24 6.06 -9.11
N GLY A 123 -9.55 5.80 -7.99
CA GLY A 123 -8.17 5.35 -8.01
C GLY A 123 -8.02 3.93 -8.57
N TRP A 124 -8.93 3.02 -8.20
CA TRP A 124 -8.97 1.67 -8.77
C TRP A 124 -9.26 1.68 -10.27
N ASN A 125 -10.21 2.50 -10.74
CA ASN A 125 -10.50 2.64 -12.17
C ASN A 125 -9.28 3.13 -12.94
N LYS A 126 -8.57 4.14 -12.44
CA LYS A 126 -7.34 4.65 -13.07
C LYS A 126 -6.22 3.62 -13.08
N LEU A 127 -6.12 2.78 -12.04
CA LEU A 127 -5.21 1.64 -12.09
C LEU A 127 -5.67 0.60 -13.13
N SER A 128 -6.95 0.32 -13.24
CA SER A 128 -7.47 -0.60 -14.26
C SER A 128 -7.09 -0.15 -15.67
N GLU A 129 -7.30 1.14 -15.98
CA GLU A 129 -6.88 1.77 -17.24
C GLU A 129 -5.37 1.65 -17.48
N LEU A 130 -4.55 1.79 -16.42
CA LEU A 130 -3.11 1.61 -16.53
C LEU A 130 -2.75 0.17 -16.93
N TYR A 131 -3.41 -0.82 -16.33
CA TYR A 131 -3.21 -2.24 -16.63
C TYR A 131 -3.74 -2.64 -18.02
N ASP A 132 -4.68 -1.89 -18.61
CA ASP A 132 -5.19 -2.14 -19.95
C ASP A 132 -4.18 -1.81 -21.07
N ASN A 133 -3.11 -1.08 -20.75
CA ASN A 133 -2.06 -0.76 -21.73
C ASN A 133 -1.20 -1.97 -22.11
N THR A 134 -1.26 -3.05 -21.34
CA THR A 134 -0.49 -4.28 -21.58
C THR A 134 -1.39 -5.50 -21.50
N PRO A 135 -1.25 -6.48 -22.41
CA PRO A 135 -2.00 -7.72 -22.29
C PRO A 135 -1.54 -8.51 -21.05
N GLY A 136 -2.45 -9.22 -20.41
CA GLY A 136 -2.14 -10.12 -19.30
C GLY A 136 -2.58 -9.61 -17.92
N THR A 137 -1.93 -10.12 -16.88
CA THR A 137 -2.33 -9.85 -15.48
C THR A 137 -1.51 -8.73 -14.85
N PHE A 138 -0.25 -8.56 -15.24
CA PHE A 138 0.68 -7.60 -14.64
C PHE A 138 0.74 -6.32 -15.46
N VAL A 139 1.09 -5.20 -14.81
CA VAL A 139 1.07 -3.87 -15.42
C VAL A 139 2.11 -3.67 -16.52
N LEU A 140 3.11 -4.55 -16.59
CA LEU A 140 4.11 -4.62 -17.67
C LEU A 140 3.99 -5.89 -18.51
N GLY A 141 2.88 -6.63 -18.38
CA GLY A 141 2.60 -7.83 -19.17
C GLY A 141 3.03 -9.13 -18.49
N ASP A 142 4.15 -9.70 -18.92
CA ASP A 142 4.49 -11.12 -18.71
C ASP A 142 4.87 -11.50 -17.27
N ALA A 143 5.48 -10.57 -16.53
CA ALA A 143 6.00 -10.83 -15.18
C ALA A 143 5.63 -9.70 -14.21
N PRO A 144 5.47 -10.01 -12.91
CA PRO A 144 5.18 -8.99 -11.92
C PRO A 144 6.39 -8.09 -11.69
N CYS A 145 6.12 -6.80 -11.54
CA CYS A 145 7.11 -5.80 -11.14
C CYS A 145 6.74 -5.16 -9.80
N PHE A 146 7.58 -4.25 -9.31
CA PHE A 146 7.39 -3.53 -8.06
C PHE A 146 5.98 -2.92 -7.92
N VAL A 147 5.43 -2.38 -9.01
CA VAL A 147 4.09 -1.76 -8.99
C VAL A 147 3.00 -2.79 -8.71
N ASP A 148 3.07 -3.98 -9.30
CA ASP A 148 2.12 -5.06 -9.04
C ASP A 148 2.11 -5.44 -7.56
N PHE A 149 3.29 -5.51 -6.94
CA PHE A 149 3.42 -5.76 -5.50
C PHE A 149 2.89 -4.60 -4.65
N VAL A 150 3.08 -3.34 -5.07
CA VAL A 150 2.50 -2.17 -4.37
C VAL A 150 0.97 -2.22 -4.42
N VAL A 151 0.39 -2.46 -5.59
CA VAL A 151 -1.07 -2.57 -5.78
C VAL A 151 -1.60 -3.74 -4.95
N ALA A 152 -0.96 -4.91 -5.06
CA ALA A 152 -1.37 -6.09 -4.33
C ALA A 152 -1.29 -5.91 -2.80
N SER A 153 -0.25 -5.21 -2.32
CA SER A 153 -0.08 -4.90 -0.89
C SER A 153 -1.18 -3.99 -0.36
N ARG A 154 -1.70 -3.05 -1.16
CA ARG A 154 -2.83 -2.20 -0.77
C ARG A 154 -4.12 -3.00 -0.62
N ILE A 155 -4.40 -3.91 -1.55
CA ILE A 155 -5.57 -4.81 -1.47
C ILE A 155 -5.45 -5.70 -0.23
N ARG A 156 -4.26 -6.25 0.03
CA ARG A 156 -3.99 -7.09 1.21
C ARG A 156 -4.10 -6.31 2.51
N PHE A 157 -3.64 -5.06 2.53
CA PHE A 157 -3.87 -4.19 3.67
C PHE A 157 -5.37 -4.02 3.92
N ALA A 158 -6.16 -3.70 2.89
CA ALA A 158 -7.61 -3.61 3.01
C ALA A 158 -8.21 -4.93 3.53
N LEU A 159 -7.86 -6.09 2.95
CA LEU A 159 -8.25 -7.43 3.39
C LEU A 159 -7.93 -7.70 4.87
N ASN A 160 -6.76 -7.27 5.34
CA ASN A 160 -6.33 -7.46 6.72
C ASN A 160 -6.96 -6.45 7.69
N THR A 161 -7.52 -5.33 7.21
CA THR A 161 -8.20 -4.33 8.06
C THR A 161 -9.71 -4.52 8.11
N LEU A 162 -10.32 -4.87 6.98
CA LEU A 162 -11.76 -5.03 6.79
C LEU A 162 -12.17 -6.50 7.00
N ASN A 163 -13.47 -6.78 7.06
CA ASN A 163 -13.99 -8.14 7.02
C ASN A 163 -14.22 -8.60 5.55
N VAL A 164 -14.45 -9.89 5.33
CA VAL A 164 -14.54 -10.48 3.98
C VAL A 164 -15.67 -9.86 3.13
N VAL A 165 -16.80 -9.49 3.75
CA VAL A 165 -17.94 -8.86 3.06
C VAL A 165 -17.57 -7.43 2.63
N GLU A 166 -16.95 -6.68 3.53
CA GLU A 166 -16.50 -5.30 3.33
C GLU A 166 -15.47 -5.18 2.18
N VAL A 167 -14.63 -6.21 1.96
CA VAL A 167 -13.59 -6.18 0.91
C VAL A 167 -14.11 -6.58 -0.46
N GLY A 168 -15.23 -7.31 -0.51
CA GLY A 168 -15.83 -7.78 -1.75
C GLY A 168 -16.08 -6.66 -2.77
N GLY A 169 -16.36 -5.44 -2.30
CA GLY A 169 -16.52 -4.27 -3.16
C GLY A 169 -15.27 -3.83 -3.92
N ILE A 170 -14.06 -4.07 -3.39
CA ILE A 170 -12.78 -3.70 -4.02
C ILE A 170 -12.29 -4.83 -4.94
N THR A 171 -12.30 -6.07 -4.47
CA THR A 171 -11.76 -7.20 -5.24
C THR A 171 -12.63 -7.60 -6.43
N SER A 172 -13.92 -7.27 -6.38
CA SER A 172 -14.87 -7.54 -7.49
C SER A 172 -14.86 -6.47 -8.58
N LEU A 173 -14.15 -5.34 -8.39
CA LEU A 173 -14.01 -4.32 -9.42
C LEU A 173 -13.33 -4.90 -10.67
N ASP A 174 -13.59 -4.25 -11.82
CA ASP A 174 -12.94 -4.54 -13.09
C ASP A 174 -13.07 -6.02 -13.53
N GLY A 175 -14.25 -6.61 -13.30
CA GLY A 175 -14.52 -8.00 -13.66
C GLY A 175 -13.61 -9.00 -12.93
N GLY A 176 -13.22 -8.70 -11.69
CA GLY A 176 -12.35 -9.55 -10.87
C GLY A 176 -10.87 -9.47 -11.23
N ARG A 177 -10.41 -8.40 -11.89
CA ARG A 177 -8.98 -8.16 -12.19
C ARG A 177 -8.13 -8.28 -10.94
N TRP A 178 -8.53 -7.61 -9.87
CA TRP A 178 -7.78 -7.53 -8.63
C TRP A 178 -7.69 -8.89 -7.93
N THR A 179 -8.75 -9.70 -8.00
CA THR A 179 -8.72 -11.11 -7.56
C THR A 179 -7.70 -11.92 -8.35
N ARG A 180 -7.65 -11.79 -9.69
CA ARG A 180 -6.64 -12.47 -10.52
C ARG A 180 -5.23 -12.04 -10.18
N LEU A 181 -5.00 -10.73 -10.00
CA LEU A 181 -3.69 -10.20 -9.59
C LEU A 181 -3.24 -10.78 -8.24
N GLN A 182 -4.13 -10.85 -7.24
CA GLN A 182 -3.84 -11.48 -5.95
C GLN A 182 -3.44 -12.95 -6.12
N ALA A 183 -4.25 -13.72 -6.84
CA ALA A 183 -4.02 -15.14 -7.08
C ALA A 183 -2.68 -15.40 -7.80
N SER A 184 -2.34 -14.59 -8.80
CA SER A 184 -1.06 -14.69 -9.52
C SER A 184 0.16 -14.38 -8.65
N LEU A 185 -0.03 -13.64 -7.56
CA LEU A 185 1.04 -13.27 -6.64
C LEU A 185 1.08 -14.12 -5.35
N ASP A 186 0.08 -14.94 -5.06
CA ASP A 186 -0.04 -15.67 -3.78
C ASP A 186 1.20 -16.48 -3.41
N LYS A 187 1.86 -17.10 -4.40
CA LYS A 187 3.12 -17.84 -4.19
C LYS A 187 4.26 -17.00 -3.60
N TYR A 188 4.23 -15.68 -3.73
CA TYR A 188 5.23 -14.77 -3.19
C TYR A 188 4.90 -14.27 -1.77
N PHE A 189 3.73 -14.64 -1.25
CA PHE A 189 3.23 -14.17 0.04
C PHE A 189 2.99 -15.29 1.05
N GLN A 190 3.55 -16.47 0.79
CA GLN A 190 3.52 -17.58 1.73
C GLN A 190 4.56 -17.33 2.83
N TYR A 191 4.14 -17.45 4.09
CA TYR A 191 4.98 -17.41 5.29
C TYR A 191 4.93 -18.77 5.99
#